data_AF-A0A5J5C7V7-F1
#
_entry.id   AF-A0A5J5C7V7-F1
#
_cell.length_a   1.000
_cell.length_b   1.000
_cell.length_c   1.000
_cell.angle_alpha   90.00
_cell.angle_beta   90.00
_cell.angle_gamma   90.00
#
_symmetry.space_group_name_H-M   'P 1'
#
loop_
_entity.id
_entity.type
_entity.pdbx_description
1 polymer ?
#
loop_
_entity_poly.entity_id
_entity_poly.type
_entity_poly.pdbx_seq_one_letter_code
_entity_poly.pdbx_strand_id
1 'polypeptide(L)'
;MPLKNLDPEAAELKRRISSRLVSKVQDRKEDESSLIQLFDDRDKSPFSQEKLTKWLDQKEREINVISSCADTMEGTKIVPNQTELDRVVLAPGVDNVLCFVFTSVERGDTDLDVMADYLHFSKLGIPMKIHGTTQLKLSPK
;
A
#
# COMPACT_ATOMS: atom_id res chain seq x y z
N MET A 1 -8.46 5.17 21.43
CA MET A 1 -7.55 4.02 21.61
C MET A 1 -6.11 4.51 21.51
N PRO A 2 -5.17 4.08 22.40
CA PRO A 2 -3.79 4.54 22.30
C PRO A 2 -3.01 3.70 21.28
N LEU A 3 -2.48 4.38 20.26
CA LEU A 3 -1.52 3.86 19.27
C LEU A 3 -0.21 3.48 19.98
N LYS A 4 -0.16 2.33 20.62
CA LYS A 4 1.08 1.75 21.13
C LYS A 4 1.49 0.68 20.15
N ASN A 5 2.66 0.88 19.53
CA ASN A 5 3.32 0.03 18.53
C ASN A 5 2.99 0.43 17.08
N LEU A 6 3.54 1.58 16.65
CA LEU A 6 3.80 1.77 15.23
C LEU A 6 4.85 0.75 14.81
N ASP A 7 4.58 0.06 13.72
CA ASP A 7 5.55 -0.76 13.00
C ASP A 7 6.87 0.03 12.78
N PRO A 8 8.07 -0.58 12.94
CA PRO A 8 9.34 0.13 12.83
C PRO A 8 9.55 0.83 11.48
N GLU A 9 9.02 0.27 10.40
CA GLU A 9 9.08 0.85 9.06
C GLU A 9 8.13 2.05 8.95
N ALA A 10 6.92 1.94 9.49
CA ALA A 10 5.96 3.05 9.57
C ALA A 10 6.49 4.20 10.45
N ALA A 11 7.15 3.89 11.57
CA ALA A 11 7.77 4.87 12.45
C ALA A 11 8.92 5.62 11.77
N GLU A 12 9.76 4.89 11.02
CA GLU A 12 10.85 5.47 10.24
C GLU A 12 10.33 6.36 9.11
N LEU A 13 9.34 5.89 8.37
CA LEU A 13 8.68 6.66 7.32
C LEU A 13 8.07 7.94 7.91
N LYS A 14 7.34 7.86 9.01
CA LYS A 14 6.78 9.02 9.72
C LYS A 14 7.87 10.02 10.10
N ARG A 15 8.97 9.57 10.72
CA ARG A 15 10.10 10.42 11.11
C ARG A 15 10.68 11.16 9.91
N ARG A 16 10.92 10.45 8.81
CA ARG A 16 11.51 11.03 7.60
C ARG A 16 10.55 12.02 6.90
N ILE A 17 9.26 11.70 6.84
CA ILE A 17 8.23 12.60 6.30
C ILE A 17 8.19 13.88 7.14
N SER A 18 8.10 13.75 8.47
CA SER A 18 8.05 14.89 9.39
C SER A 18 9.28 15.79 9.26
N SER A 19 10.50 15.22 9.21
CA SER A 19 11.71 16.05 9.10
C SER A 19 11.79 16.82 7.78
N ARG A 20 11.37 16.22 6.66
CA ARG A 20 11.33 16.91 5.35
C ARG A 20 10.24 17.96 5.23
N LEU A 21 9.08 17.72 5.85
CA LEU A 21 8.01 18.73 5.89
C LEU A 21 8.45 19.94 6.72
N VAL A 22 9.08 19.70 7.88
CA VAL A 22 9.61 20.79 8.73
C VAL A 22 10.70 21.58 8.00
N SER A 23 11.62 20.91 7.30
CA SER A 23 12.66 21.61 6.54
C SER A 23 12.09 22.45 5.40
N LYS A 24 11.05 21.97 4.69
CA LYS A 24 10.36 22.76 3.65
C LYS A 24 9.68 24.02 4.19
N VAL A 25 9.26 24.01 5.45
CA VAL A 25 8.66 25.18 6.13
C VAL A 25 9.73 26.14 6.63
N GLN A 26 10.82 25.64 7.23
CA GLN A 26 11.88 26.47 7.83
C GLN A 26 12.72 27.26 6.82
N ASP A 27 12.78 26.83 5.55
CA ASP A 27 13.55 27.53 4.50
C ASP A 27 12.86 28.82 4.02
N ARG A 28 11.66 29.15 4.52
CA ARG A 28 10.90 30.35 4.14
C ARG A 28 11.04 31.46 5.20
N LYS A 29 11.64 32.59 4.84
CA LYS A 29 11.62 33.83 5.66
C LYS A 29 10.18 34.36 5.72
N GLU A 30 9.67 34.61 6.93
CA GLU A 30 8.25 34.83 7.22
C GLU A 30 7.73 36.21 6.77
N ASP A 31 6.71 36.16 5.90
CA ASP A 31 5.74 37.19 5.50
C ASP A 31 4.37 36.48 5.45
N GLU A 32 3.26 37.16 5.74
CA GLU A 32 1.89 36.62 5.59
C GLU A 32 1.64 36.00 4.20
N SER A 33 2.26 36.55 3.14
CA SER A 33 2.21 35.97 1.79
C SER A 33 2.84 34.57 1.72
N SER A 34 3.88 34.31 2.52
CA SER A 34 4.55 33.02 2.59
C SER A 34 3.71 31.96 3.33
N LEU A 35 2.87 32.40 4.28
CA LEU A 35 1.92 31.52 4.97
C LEU A 35 0.75 31.13 4.06
N ILE A 36 0.19 32.08 3.31
CA ILE A 36 -0.84 31.79 2.30
C ILE A 36 -0.30 30.80 1.28
N GLN A 37 0.92 31.05 0.78
CA GLN A 37 1.57 30.14 -0.16
C GLN A 37 1.82 28.75 0.45
N LEU A 38 2.12 28.65 1.74
CA LEU A 38 2.28 27.36 2.42
C LEU A 38 0.97 26.55 2.45
N PHE A 39 -0.16 27.20 2.73
CA PHE A 39 -1.47 26.53 2.70
C PHE A 39 -1.83 26.12 1.27
N ASP A 40 -1.65 27.00 0.30
CA ASP A 40 -1.85 26.69 -1.13
C ASP A 40 -1.00 25.51 -1.60
N ASP A 41 0.28 25.47 -1.21
CA ASP A 41 1.19 24.38 -1.56
C ASP A 41 0.77 23.06 -0.91
N ARG A 42 0.25 23.12 0.32
CA ARG A 42 -0.30 21.94 1.02
C ARG A 42 -1.55 21.42 0.33
N ASP A 43 -2.46 22.29 -0.09
CA ASP A 43 -3.70 21.90 -0.74
C ASP A 43 -3.47 21.34 -2.15
N LYS A 44 -2.44 21.84 -2.85
CA LYS A 44 -2.00 21.31 -4.15
C LYS A 44 -1.16 20.04 -4.03
N SER A 45 -0.46 19.85 -2.91
CA SER A 45 0.36 18.68 -2.59
C SER A 45 -0.46 17.37 -2.57
N PRO A 46 0.16 16.18 -2.73
CA PRO A 46 -0.51 14.90 -2.50
C PRO A 46 -0.93 14.68 -1.04
N PHE A 47 -0.44 15.50 -0.11
CA PHE A 47 -0.77 15.45 1.32
C PHE A 47 -1.94 16.37 1.71
N SER A 48 -2.74 16.82 0.75
CA SER A 48 -3.97 17.54 1.05
C SER A 48 -4.95 16.63 1.80
N GLN A 49 -5.80 17.21 2.65
CA GLN A 49 -6.75 16.44 3.44
C GLN A 49 -7.70 15.62 2.56
N GLU A 50 -8.15 16.19 1.45
CA GLU A 50 -9.02 15.53 0.49
C GLU A 50 -8.36 14.28 -0.11
N LYS A 51 -7.11 14.41 -0.60
CA LYS A 51 -6.39 13.30 -1.23
C LYS A 51 -6.06 12.19 -0.25
N LEU A 52 -5.62 12.55 0.97
CA LEU A 52 -5.32 11.57 2.03
C LEU A 52 -6.58 10.83 2.49
N THR A 53 -7.69 11.55 2.68
CA THR A 53 -8.96 10.93 3.05
C THR A 53 -9.42 9.97 1.97
N LYS A 54 -9.39 10.40 0.71
CA LYS A 54 -9.77 9.55 -0.43
C LYS A 54 -8.92 8.28 -0.52
N TRP A 55 -7.60 8.40 -0.33
CA TRP A 55 -6.70 7.25 -0.33
C TRP A 55 -7.01 6.27 0.81
N LEU A 56 -7.21 6.78 2.04
CA LEU A 56 -7.59 5.95 3.18
C LEU A 56 -8.94 5.26 2.98
N ASP A 57 -9.95 5.97 2.46
CA ASP A 57 -11.27 5.39 2.17
C ASP A 57 -11.18 4.27 1.13
N GLN A 58 -10.30 4.41 0.13
CA GLN A 58 -10.05 3.38 -0.87
C GLN A 58 -9.39 2.15 -0.23
N LYS A 59 -8.40 2.34 0.65
CA LYS A 59 -7.74 1.24 1.36
C LYS A 59 -8.63 0.53 2.35
N GLU A 60 -9.44 1.27 3.09
CA GLU A 60 -10.45 0.69 3.98
C GLU A 60 -11.46 -0.14 3.19
N ARG A 61 -11.94 0.34 2.04
CA ARG A 61 -12.83 -0.43 1.17
C ARG A 61 -12.19 -1.72 0.66
N GLU A 62 -10.94 -1.65 0.20
CA GLU A 62 -10.19 -2.81 -0.29
C GLU A 62 -10.06 -3.89 0.81
N ILE A 63 -9.67 -3.48 2.02
CA ILE A 63 -9.59 -4.35 3.20
C ILE A 63 -10.95 -4.97 3.50
N ASN A 64 -12.01 -4.16 3.57
CA ASN A 64 -13.35 -4.63 3.91
C ASN A 64 -13.89 -5.68 2.92
N VAL A 65 -13.61 -5.53 1.63
CA VAL A 65 -13.99 -6.52 0.60
C VAL A 65 -13.25 -7.84 0.81
N ILE A 66 -11.92 -7.78 0.99
CA ILE A 66 -11.09 -8.98 1.20
C ILE A 66 -11.51 -9.69 2.49
N SER A 67 -11.68 -8.94 3.58
CA SER A 67 -12.11 -9.46 4.87
C SER A 67 -13.47 -10.14 4.77
N SER A 68 -14.46 -9.50 4.14
CA SER A 68 -15.79 -10.11 3.97
C SER A 68 -15.75 -11.43 3.20
N CYS A 69 -14.92 -11.52 2.16
CA CYS A 69 -14.71 -12.76 1.44
C CYS A 69 -14.01 -13.82 2.30
N ALA A 70 -12.97 -13.44 3.05
CA ALA A 70 -12.23 -14.34 3.92
C ALA A 70 -13.09 -14.89 5.07
N ASP A 71 -13.92 -14.04 5.68
CA ASP A 71 -14.86 -14.41 6.74
C ASP A 71 -15.91 -15.41 6.23
N THR A 72 -16.36 -15.23 4.98
CA THR A 72 -17.28 -16.19 4.32
C THR A 72 -16.61 -17.55 4.09
N MET A 73 -15.29 -17.57 3.92
CA MET A 73 -14.47 -18.77 3.72
C MET A 73 -13.83 -19.27 5.03
N GLU A 74 -14.47 -19.04 6.17
CA GLU A 74 -13.98 -19.50 7.47
C GLU A 74 -13.67 -21.01 7.44
N GLY A 75 -12.54 -21.38 8.07
CA GLY A 75 -12.06 -22.76 8.09
C GLY A 75 -11.25 -23.18 6.87
N THR A 76 -11.13 -22.33 5.84
CA THR A 76 -10.20 -22.56 4.73
C THR A 76 -8.76 -22.17 5.08
N LYS A 77 -7.79 -22.86 4.50
CA LYS A 77 -6.37 -22.56 4.71
C LYS A 77 -5.97 -21.32 3.91
N ILE A 78 -5.56 -20.26 4.59
CA ILE A 78 -4.94 -19.10 3.96
C ILE A 78 -3.49 -19.43 3.61
N VAL A 79 -3.12 -19.18 2.35
CA VAL A 79 -1.78 -19.43 1.83
C VAL A 79 -1.21 -18.08 1.34
N PRO A 80 -0.14 -17.55 1.97
CA PRO A 80 0.26 -16.15 1.78
C PRO A 80 1.08 -15.91 0.51
N ASN A 81 1.65 -16.94 -0.10
CA ASN A 81 2.53 -16.82 -1.27
C ASN A 81 2.59 -18.09 -2.11
N GLN A 82 3.19 -17.99 -3.29
CA GLN A 82 3.30 -19.09 -4.24
C GLN A 82 4.07 -20.29 -3.67
N THR A 83 5.15 -20.07 -2.92
CA THR A 83 5.96 -21.15 -2.35
C THR A 83 5.15 -22.02 -1.38
N GLU A 84 4.34 -21.40 -0.52
CA GLU A 84 3.44 -22.13 0.39
C GLU A 84 2.29 -22.82 -0.35
N LEU A 85 1.85 -22.26 -1.49
CA LEU A 85 0.84 -22.87 -2.35
C LEU A 85 1.39 -24.13 -3.02
N ASP A 86 2.59 -24.06 -3.58
CA ASP A 86 3.27 -25.19 -4.23
C ASP A 86 3.44 -26.35 -3.24
N ARG A 87 3.79 -26.05 -1.98
CA ARG A 87 3.88 -27.07 -0.92
C ARG A 87 2.56 -27.79 -0.64
N VAL A 88 1.43 -27.09 -0.73
CA VAL A 88 0.10 -27.69 -0.54
C VAL A 88 -0.29 -28.52 -1.76
N VAL A 89 -0.08 -27.98 -2.96
CA VAL A 89 -0.46 -28.63 -4.22
C VAL A 89 0.38 -29.89 -4.49
N LEU A 90 1.66 -29.88 -4.12
CA LEU A 90 2.59 -30.98 -4.36
C LEU A 90 2.68 -31.97 -3.19
N ALA A 91 1.85 -31.81 -2.15
CA ALA A 91 1.88 -32.68 -0.98
C ALA A 91 1.45 -34.12 -1.35
N PRO A 92 2.16 -35.17 -0.87
CA PRO A 92 1.73 -36.54 -1.08
C PRO A 92 0.31 -36.78 -0.53
N GLY A 93 -0.54 -37.43 -1.33
CA GLY A 93 -1.93 -37.74 -0.95
C GLY A 93 -2.93 -36.60 -1.20
N VAL A 94 -2.51 -35.49 -1.82
CA VAL A 94 -3.42 -34.46 -2.33
C VAL A 94 -3.74 -34.77 -3.80
N ASP A 95 -4.97 -35.21 -4.06
CA ASP A 95 -5.42 -35.53 -5.42
C ASP A 95 -5.96 -34.31 -6.17
N ASN A 96 -6.65 -33.40 -5.48
CA ASN A 96 -7.27 -32.21 -6.05
C ASN A 96 -7.18 -31.03 -5.09
N VAL A 97 -6.99 -29.82 -5.63
CA VAL A 97 -6.98 -28.56 -4.87
C VAL A 97 -7.92 -27.56 -5.52
N LEU A 98 -8.77 -26.93 -4.72
CA LEU A 98 -9.54 -25.75 -5.10
C LEU A 98 -8.95 -24.52 -4.41
N CYS A 99 -8.61 -23.50 -5.19
CA CYS A 99 -7.98 -22.29 -4.68
C CYS A 99 -8.79 -21.06 -5.09
N PHE A 100 -9.04 -20.17 -4.13
CA PHE A 100 -9.59 -18.84 -4.36
C PHE A 100 -8.44 -17.83 -4.24
N VAL A 101 -8.23 -17.06 -5.32
CA VAL A 101 -7.12 -16.09 -5.41
C VAL A 101 -7.70 -14.71 -5.67
N PHE A 102 -7.34 -13.74 -4.83
CA PHE A 102 -7.59 -12.33 -5.10
C PHE A 102 -6.58 -11.83 -6.14
N THR A 103 -7.03 -11.66 -7.39
CA THR A 103 -6.16 -11.27 -8.51
C THR A 103 -6.01 -9.75 -8.68
N SER A 104 -6.90 -8.97 -8.07
CA SER A 104 -6.93 -7.50 -8.20
C SER A 104 -6.17 -6.75 -7.10
N VAL A 105 -5.60 -7.45 -6.12
CA VAL A 105 -4.82 -6.81 -5.05
C VAL A 105 -3.41 -6.53 -5.57
N GLU A 106 -3.14 -5.26 -5.83
CA GLU A 106 -1.85 -4.83 -6.37
C GLU A 106 -0.76 -4.83 -5.29
N ARG A 107 0.47 -5.19 -5.67
CA ARG A 107 1.64 -5.09 -4.78
C ARG A 107 2.16 -3.66 -4.62
N GLY A 108 1.76 -2.75 -5.51
CA GLY A 108 2.13 -1.35 -5.48
C GLY A 108 0.96 -0.48 -5.09
N ASP A 109 1.26 0.77 -4.75
CA ASP A 109 0.27 1.77 -4.45
C ASP A 109 0.69 3.08 -5.12
N THR A 110 -0.05 3.46 -6.16
CA THR A 110 0.23 4.64 -6.97
C THR A 110 0.14 5.93 -6.16
N ASP A 111 -0.74 6.01 -5.16
CA ASP A 111 -0.85 7.19 -4.30
C ASP A 111 0.38 7.30 -3.39
N LEU A 112 0.86 6.18 -2.84
CA LEU A 112 2.11 6.15 -2.08
C LEU A 112 3.33 6.51 -2.95
N ASP A 113 3.38 6.07 -4.20
CA ASP A 113 4.45 6.44 -5.14
C ASP A 113 4.47 7.96 -5.36
N VAL A 114 3.31 8.58 -5.63
CA VAL A 114 3.19 10.04 -5.79
C VAL A 114 3.63 10.79 -4.53
N MET A 115 3.25 10.30 -3.34
CA MET A 115 3.67 10.88 -2.06
C MET A 115 5.18 10.77 -1.84
N ALA A 116 5.78 9.62 -2.17
CA ALA A 116 7.21 9.39 -2.06
C ALA A 116 8.00 10.31 -3.02
N ASP A 117 7.56 10.40 -4.28
CA ASP A 117 8.16 11.25 -5.29
C ASP A 117 8.11 12.73 -4.90
N TYR A 118 6.97 13.21 -4.37
CA TYR A 118 6.83 14.59 -3.89
C TYR A 118 7.79 14.94 -2.75
N LEU A 119 8.08 13.96 -1.90
CA LEU A 119 9.03 14.12 -0.81
C LEU A 119 10.47 13.84 -1.23
N HIS A 120 10.74 13.51 -2.51
CA HIS A 120 12.01 13.02 -3.00
C HIS A 120 12.57 11.88 -2.13
N PHE A 121 11.68 11.02 -1.63
CA PHE A 121 12.07 9.70 -1.21
C PHE A 121 12.32 8.92 -2.49
N SER A 122 13.56 8.99 -3.00
CA SER A 122 14.00 8.06 -4.05
C SER A 122 13.48 6.68 -3.66
N LYS A 123 12.71 6.05 -4.57
CA LYS A 123 12.05 4.74 -4.40
C LYS A 123 12.75 3.99 -3.29
N LEU A 124 12.14 3.95 -2.10
CA LEU A 124 12.66 3.16 -0.99
C LEU A 124 13.07 1.83 -1.60
N GLY A 125 14.32 1.42 -1.40
CA GLY A 125 14.91 0.21 -1.99
C GLY A 125 14.24 -1.09 -1.56
N ILE A 126 12.93 -1.09 -1.31
CA ILE A 126 12.04 -2.21 -1.45
C ILE A 126 12.07 -2.56 -2.94
N PRO A 127 12.69 -3.68 -3.34
CA PRO A 127 12.65 -4.09 -4.72
C PRO A 127 11.20 -4.46 -5.04
N MET A 128 10.42 -3.50 -5.52
CA MET A 128 9.18 -3.80 -6.20
C MET A 128 9.59 -4.39 -7.56
N LYS A 129 9.95 -5.68 -7.52
CA LYS A 129 10.19 -6.51 -8.69
C LYS A 129 8.90 -6.54 -9.47
N ILE A 130 8.80 -5.66 -10.45
CA ILE A 130 7.81 -5.74 -11.52
C ILE A 130 8.19 -7.00 -12.32
N HIS A 131 7.54 -8.12 -12.01
CA HIS A 131 7.52 -9.27 -12.91
C HIS A 131 6.14 -9.27 -13.54
N GLY A 132 6.11 -8.83 -14.80
CA GLY A 132 4.92 -8.93 -15.63
C GLY A 132 4.54 -10.37 -15.93
N THR A 133 3.25 -10.50 -16.26
CA THR A 133 2.59 -11.52 -17.08
C THR A 133 2.67 -12.99 -16.67
N THR A 134 1.51 -13.63 -16.54
CA THR A 134 1.10 -14.71 -17.46
C THR A 134 -0.44 -14.76 -17.53
N GLN A 135 -0.99 -14.45 -18.70
CA GLN A 135 -2.34 -14.85 -19.07
C GLN A 135 -2.35 -16.37 -19.23
N LEU A 136 -3.05 -17.10 -18.36
CA LEU A 136 -3.36 -18.50 -18.61
C LEU A 136 -4.46 -18.57 -19.66
N LYS A 137 -4.06 -18.78 -20.92
CA LYS A 137 -4.96 -19.14 -22.01
C LYS A 137 -5.44 -20.57 -21.77
N LEU A 138 -6.66 -20.70 -21.24
CA LEU A 138 -7.39 -21.96 -21.24
C LEU A 138 -7.63 -22.36 -22.70
N SER A 139 -7.08 -23.50 -23.11
CA SER A 139 -7.43 -24.15 -24.37
C SER A 139 -8.60 -25.10 -24.09
N PRO A 140 -9.70 -25.08 -24.89
CA PRO A 140 -10.72 -26.10 -24.78
C PRO A 140 -10.22 -27.44 -25.34
N LYS A 141 -10.84 -28.50 -24.81
CA LYS A 141 -10.54 -29.94 -24.94
C LYS A 141 -10.06 -30.44 -26.30
#